data_AF-A0A2S6GH32-F1
#
_entry.id   AF-A0A2S6GH32-F1
#
_cell.length_a   1.000
_cell.length_b   1.000
_cell.length_c   1.000
_cell.angle_alpha   90.00
_cell.angle_beta   90.00
_cell.angle_gamma   90.00
#
_symmetry.space_group_name_H-M   'P 1'
#
loop_
_entity.id
_entity.type
_entity.pdbx_description
1 polymer ?
#
loop_
_entity_poly.entity_id
_entity_poly.type
_entity_poly.pdbx_seq_one_letter_code
_entity_poly.pdbx_strand_id
1 'polypeptide(L)'
;MDEFELRGALRGTVETATPPPAMHAGAVLAEAKAAQQVRRARIAGAGSAVAVALIAVGAVFLPGMGGTDQAPGPINAATGGTSSPRPTSRTSSPSRPADPAAARSSALLADLLDAVPDGYNATNVNIMLPNGHNAFSHGSELLDSGARDYWATAPIGKSGRWGGVEAHVVDGAARDLCAVVKDVISHGGANCAVADVGSKAVVLVNDRVQQWVAHRHDNGVVVVIGQRTDLGNDLPPLGQRPLTVDDMTRFATKSDIARK
;
A
#
# COMPACT_ATOMS: atom_id res chain seq x y z
N MET A 1 -23.10 -1.93 40.20
CA MET A 1 -22.89 -3.25 39.57
C MET A 1 -21.47 -3.64 39.89
N ASP A 2 -21.31 -4.71 40.66
CA ASP A 2 -20.02 -5.13 41.23
C ASP A 2 -19.22 -5.96 40.20
N GLU A 3 -17.89 -5.91 40.25
CA GLU A 3 -17.00 -6.73 39.40
C GLU A 3 -17.31 -8.23 39.54
N PHE A 4 -17.75 -8.66 40.74
CA PHE A 4 -18.15 -10.03 41.01
C PHE A 4 -19.45 -10.42 40.29
N GLU A 5 -20.39 -9.49 40.12
CA GLU A 5 -21.64 -9.70 39.36
C GLU A 5 -21.36 -9.86 37.87
N LEU A 6 -20.49 -9.01 37.30
CA LEU A 6 -20.11 -9.07 35.88
C LEU A 6 -19.38 -10.37 35.54
N ARG A 7 -18.44 -10.80 36.41
CA ARG A 7 -17.73 -12.08 36.25
C ARG A 7 -18.66 -13.28 36.39
N GLY A 8 -19.66 -13.21 37.27
CA GLY A 8 -20.68 -14.23 37.42
C GLY A 8 -21.52 -14.38 36.15
N ALA A 9 -22.01 -13.25 35.62
CA ALA A 9 -22.81 -13.24 34.39
C ALA A 9 -22.03 -13.77 33.17
N LEU A 10 -20.74 -13.43 33.04
CA LEU A 10 -19.88 -13.91 31.95
C LEU A 10 -19.53 -15.39 32.06
N ARG A 11 -19.42 -15.96 33.27
CA ARG A 11 -19.21 -17.42 33.42
C ARG A 11 -20.48 -18.21 33.12
N GLY A 12 -21.65 -17.71 33.53
CA GLY A 12 -22.94 -18.35 33.26
C GLY A 12 -23.28 -18.46 31.77
N THR A 13 -22.86 -17.50 30.94
CA THR A 13 -23.06 -17.55 29.48
C THR A 13 -22.13 -18.53 28.77
N VAL A 14 -20.99 -18.89 29.38
CA VAL A 14 -20.05 -19.86 28.80
C VAL A 14 -20.48 -21.30 29.08
N GLU A 15 -21.11 -21.58 30.23
CA GLU A 15 -21.59 -22.92 30.59
C GLU A 15 -22.84 -23.38 29.81
N THR A 16 -23.56 -22.44 29.20
CA THR A 16 -24.75 -22.73 28.36
C THR A 16 -24.44 -22.90 26.88
N ALA A 17 -23.17 -22.75 26.48
CA ALA A 17 -22.77 -22.95 25.09
C ALA A 17 -22.75 -24.45 24.78
N THR A 18 -23.70 -24.90 23.97
CA THR A 18 -23.70 -26.25 23.38
C THR A 18 -22.34 -26.48 22.72
N PRO A 19 -21.64 -27.61 22.99
CA PRO A 19 -20.34 -27.86 22.38
C PRO A 19 -20.47 -27.76 20.86
N PRO A 20 -19.53 -27.07 20.18
CA PRO A 20 -19.61 -26.92 18.74
C PRO A 20 -19.63 -28.30 18.08
N PRO A 21 -20.43 -28.50 17.01
CA PRO A 21 -20.48 -29.76 16.31
C PRO A 21 -19.07 -30.16 15.86
N ALA A 22 -18.73 -31.44 16.00
CA ALA A 22 -17.40 -31.93 15.66
C ALA A 22 -17.11 -31.66 14.17
N MET A 23 -16.16 -30.76 13.90
CA MET A 23 -15.69 -30.52 12.54
C MET A 23 -14.90 -31.73 12.05
N HIS A 24 -15.45 -32.46 11.08
CA HIS A 24 -14.72 -33.50 10.36
C HIS A 24 -13.67 -32.85 9.44
N ALA A 25 -12.42 -32.77 9.89
CA ALA A 25 -11.31 -32.14 9.17
C ALA A 25 -11.15 -32.62 7.71
N GLY A 26 -11.56 -33.85 7.41
CA GLY A 26 -11.53 -34.42 6.06
C GLY A 26 -12.46 -33.69 5.07
N ALA A 27 -13.63 -33.23 5.51
CA ALA A 27 -14.60 -32.55 4.64
C ALA A 27 -14.09 -31.17 4.21
N VAL A 28 -13.53 -30.41 5.16
CA VAL A 28 -12.96 -29.08 4.91
C VAL A 28 -11.76 -29.16 3.96
N LEU A 29 -10.89 -30.15 4.13
CA LEU A 29 -9.75 -30.37 3.25
C LEU A 29 -10.13 -30.82 1.83
N ALA A 30 -11.19 -31.62 1.70
CA ALA A 30 -11.69 -32.05 0.40
C ALA A 30 -12.29 -30.88 -0.39
N GLU A 31 -13.08 -30.02 0.28
CA GLU A 31 -13.70 -28.84 -0.31
C GLU A 31 -12.66 -27.79 -0.72
N ALA A 32 -11.64 -27.57 0.12
CA ALA A 32 -10.53 -26.67 -0.20
C ALA A 32 -9.73 -27.13 -1.43
N LYS A 33 -9.46 -28.44 -1.55
CA LYS A 33 -8.75 -29.00 -2.71
C LYS A 33 -9.56 -28.89 -4.00
N ALA A 34 -10.87 -29.12 -3.94
CA ALA A 34 -11.76 -28.98 -5.09
C ALA A 34 -11.80 -27.53 -5.61
N ALA A 35 -11.92 -26.55 -4.72
CA ALA A 35 -11.90 -25.13 -5.10
C ALA A 35 -10.56 -24.70 -5.74
N GLN A 36 -9.44 -25.23 -5.24
CA GLN A 36 -8.11 -24.93 -5.77
C GLN A 36 -7.90 -25.50 -7.19
N GLN A 37 -8.40 -26.69 -7.48
CA GLN A 37 -8.30 -27.30 -8.82
C GLN A 37 -9.06 -26.51 -9.88
N VAL A 38 -10.26 -26.00 -9.56
CA VAL A 38 -11.06 -25.17 -10.47
C VAL A 38 -10.34 -23.85 -10.83
N ARG A 39 -9.65 -23.23 -9.87
CA ARG A 39 -8.85 -22.01 -10.13
C ARG A 39 -7.70 -22.25 -11.10
N ARG A 40 -6.97 -23.37 -10.96
CA ARG A 40 -5.84 -23.71 -11.85
C ARG A 40 -6.29 -23.95 -13.29
N ALA A 41 -7.44 -24.58 -13.49
CA ALA A 41 -7.98 -24.83 -14.83
C ALA A 41 -8.33 -23.53 -15.60
N ARG A 42 -8.63 -22.42 -14.91
CA ARG A 42 -8.96 -21.13 -15.54
C ARG A 42 -7.73 -20.31 -15.96
N ILE A 43 -6.56 -20.59 -15.40
CA ILE A 43 -5.34 -19.78 -15.61
C ILE A 43 -4.53 -20.25 -16.83
N ALA A 44 -4.76 -21.48 -17.32
CA ALA A 44 -3.99 -22.04 -18.44
C ALA A 44 -4.42 -21.54 -19.84
N GLY A 45 -5.37 -20.60 -19.94
CA GLY A 45 -6.04 -20.29 -21.21
C GLY A 45 -5.61 -19.02 -21.96
N ALA A 46 -4.68 -18.19 -21.47
CA ALA A 46 -4.37 -16.92 -22.13
C ALA A 46 -2.88 -16.57 -22.07
N GLY A 47 -2.16 -16.78 -23.17
CA GLY A 47 -0.78 -16.32 -23.26
C GLY A 47 -0.12 -16.57 -24.61
N SER A 48 -0.49 -15.80 -25.63
CA SER A 48 0.31 -15.60 -26.84
C SER A 48 -0.11 -14.32 -27.59
N ALA A 49 0.69 -13.25 -27.49
CA ALA A 49 1.00 -12.32 -28.60
C ALA A 49 1.85 -11.11 -28.12
N VAL A 50 3.11 -11.09 -28.55
CA VAL A 50 3.90 -9.99 -29.17
C VAL A 50 3.68 -8.53 -28.71
N ALA A 51 4.76 -7.86 -28.25
CA ALA A 51 5.46 -6.80 -29.01
C ALA A 51 6.54 -6.07 -28.19
N VAL A 52 7.74 -5.99 -28.76
CA VAL A 52 8.85 -5.11 -28.37
C VAL A 52 8.53 -3.69 -28.86
N ALA A 53 8.64 -2.67 -28.01
CA ALA A 53 8.65 -1.27 -28.44
C ALA A 53 9.74 -0.49 -27.70
N LEU A 54 10.68 0.02 -28.51
CA LEU A 54 11.85 0.80 -28.16
C LEU A 54 11.49 2.20 -27.67
N ILE A 55 12.34 2.72 -26.79
CA ILE A 55 12.35 4.08 -26.25
C ILE A 55 12.63 5.10 -27.36
N ALA A 56 11.84 6.17 -27.44
CA ALA A 56 12.19 7.39 -28.17
C ALA A 56 11.78 8.63 -27.37
N VAL A 57 12.73 9.55 -27.24
CA VAL A 57 12.68 10.83 -26.52
C VAL A 57 12.19 11.95 -27.44
N GLY A 58 11.35 12.87 -26.92
CA GLY A 58 11.42 14.31 -27.26
C GLY A 58 10.21 15.00 -27.95
N ALA A 59 9.72 16.06 -27.28
CA ALA A 59 9.19 17.35 -27.80
C ALA A 59 7.81 17.37 -28.54
N VAL A 60 6.93 18.40 -28.60
CA VAL A 60 6.76 19.77 -28.05
C VAL A 60 5.39 20.34 -28.62
N PHE A 61 4.78 21.35 -27.95
CA PHE A 61 3.75 22.37 -28.38
C PHE A 61 2.20 22.12 -28.41
N LEU A 62 1.49 23.10 -27.82
CA LEU A 62 0.03 23.46 -27.71
C LEU A 62 -0.54 24.12 -29.02
N PRO A 63 -1.79 24.68 -29.20
CA PRO A 63 -2.89 25.11 -28.27
C PRO A 63 -4.40 25.06 -28.75
N GLY A 64 -5.35 25.47 -27.88
CA GLY A 64 -6.71 26.05 -28.17
C GLY A 64 -7.91 25.07 -28.13
N MET A 65 -9.17 25.38 -27.77
CA MET A 65 -9.92 26.62 -27.49
C MET A 65 -11.36 26.26 -26.96
N GLY A 66 -12.02 27.16 -26.20
CA GLY A 66 -13.48 27.17 -25.86
C GLY A 66 -13.79 26.82 -24.39
N GLY A 67 -14.32 27.68 -23.51
CA GLY A 67 -15.51 28.55 -23.60
C GLY A 67 -16.72 27.72 -23.15
N THR A 68 -17.36 27.92 -21.99
CA THR A 68 -18.21 29.06 -21.62
C THR A 68 -18.51 29.13 -20.11
N ASP A 69 -18.88 30.34 -19.68
CA ASP A 69 -19.35 30.78 -18.37
C ASP A 69 -20.54 30.01 -17.77
N GLN A 70 -20.54 29.77 -16.44
CA GLN A 70 -21.70 30.05 -15.59
C GLN A 70 -21.38 30.01 -14.08
N ALA A 71 -21.41 31.19 -13.45
CA ALA A 71 -21.82 31.37 -12.05
C ALA A 71 -23.12 32.21 -12.10
N PRO A 72 -24.11 32.05 -11.18
CA PRO A 72 -23.94 32.52 -9.80
C PRO A 72 -24.76 31.78 -8.71
N GLY A 73 -24.46 32.06 -7.44
CA GLY A 73 -25.46 32.04 -6.36
C GLY A 73 -25.05 31.38 -5.03
N PRO A 74 -25.05 32.10 -3.90
CA PRO A 74 -24.77 31.56 -2.56
C PRO A 74 -26.05 31.04 -1.89
N ILE A 75 -25.94 29.98 -1.09
CA ILE A 75 -27.04 29.52 -0.23
C ILE A 75 -26.52 29.30 1.20
N ASN A 76 -26.94 30.25 2.04
CA ASN A 76 -27.22 30.25 3.48
C ASN A 76 -26.70 29.14 4.41
N ALA A 77 -26.21 29.66 5.54
CA ALA A 77 -25.93 29.00 6.79
C ALA A 77 -27.15 28.29 7.41
N ALA A 78 -26.88 27.16 8.05
CA ALA A 78 -27.72 26.60 9.11
C ALA A 78 -26.85 26.34 10.35
N THR A 79 -27.01 27.23 11.31
CA THR A 79 -26.65 27.08 12.73
C THR A 79 -27.46 25.98 13.40
N GLY A 80 -26.83 25.20 14.29
CA GLY A 80 -27.54 24.51 15.38
C GLY A 80 -27.21 23.03 15.54
N GLY A 81 -26.27 22.72 16.44
CA GLY A 81 -25.99 21.35 16.87
C GLY A 81 -25.18 21.37 18.17
N THR A 82 -25.88 21.28 19.29
CA THR A 82 -25.44 21.34 20.68
C THR A 82 -24.25 20.43 21.01
N SER A 83 -23.16 21.03 21.49
CA SER A 83 -22.03 20.34 22.12
C SER A 83 -22.36 19.97 23.56
N SER A 84 -22.34 18.67 23.88
CA SER A 84 -22.30 18.20 25.28
C SER A 84 -20.84 17.91 25.67
N PRO A 85 -20.31 18.46 26.78
CA PRO A 85 -18.89 18.36 27.12
C PRO A 85 -18.57 16.97 27.71
N ARG A 86 -17.71 16.22 27.02
CA ARG A 86 -17.13 14.97 27.54
C ARG A 86 -15.94 15.30 28.45
N PRO A 87 -15.84 14.73 29.67
CA PRO A 87 -14.79 15.08 30.62
C PRO A 87 -13.41 14.63 30.13
N THR A 88 -12.46 15.57 30.13
CA THR A 88 -11.06 15.32 29.83
C THR A 88 -10.32 14.84 31.07
N SER A 89 -10.22 13.53 31.25
CA SER A 89 -9.20 12.91 32.09
C SER A 89 -8.30 12.04 31.21
N ARG A 90 -7.28 12.66 30.60
CA ARG A 90 -6.10 11.94 30.09
C ARG A 90 -5.28 11.49 31.30
N THR A 91 -5.63 10.34 31.85
CA THR A 91 -4.64 9.53 32.56
C THR A 91 -3.69 9.01 31.48
N SER A 92 -2.45 9.47 31.49
CA SER A 92 -1.38 8.92 30.66
C SER A 92 -1.19 7.45 31.05
N SER A 93 -1.78 6.54 30.28
CA SER A 93 -1.39 5.14 30.34
C SER A 93 0.11 5.03 30.08
N PRO A 94 0.85 4.19 30.81
CA PRO A 94 2.27 3.96 30.55
C PRO A 94 2.43 3.49 29.10
N SER A 95 3.32 4.15 28.35
CA SER A 95 3.64 3.81 26.97
C SER A 95 3.94 2.32 26.86
N ARG A 96 3.03 1.60 26.20
CA ARG A 96 3.27 0.22 25.77
C ARG A 96 4.61 0.20 25.01
N PRO A 97 5.50 -0.79 25.23
CA PRO A 97 6.71 -0.89 24.43
C PRO A 97 6.33 -0.88 22.94
N ALA A 98 7.01 -0.04 22.16
CA ALA A 98 6.73 0.10 20.74
C ALA A 98 6.83 -1.27 20.07
N ASP A 99 5.77 -1.66 19.36
CA ASP A 99 5.79 -2.87 18.55
C ASP A 99 6.96 -2.76 17.55
N PRO A 100 7.92 -3.70 17.53
CA PRO A 100 9.04 -3.68 16.60
C PRO A 100 8.59 -3.53 15.14
N ALA A 101 7.44 -4.11 14.78
CA ALA A 101 6.91 -3.97 13.44
C ALA A 101 6.44 -2.54 13.14
N ALA A 102 5.75 -1.90 14.09
CA ALA A 102 5.35 -0.51 13.95
C ALA A 102 6.56 0.45 13.88
N ALA A 103 7.59 0.19 14.69
CA ALA A 103 8.83 0.97 14.65
C ALA A 103 9.53 0.85 13.28
N ARG A 104 9.60 -0.36 12.73
CA ARG A 104 10.19 -0.63 11.41
C ARG A 104 9.44 0.07 10.28
N SER A 105 8.11 -0.06 10.22
CA SER A 105 7.31 0.62 9.19
C SER A 105 7.34 2.14 9.32
N SER A 106 7.45 2.67 10.55
CA SER A 106 7.64 4.12 10.77
C SER A 106 9.00 4.60 10.25
N ALA A 107 10.06 3.81 10.47
CA ALA A 107 11.39 4.13 9.95
C ALA A 107 11.44 4.04 8.42
N LEU A 108 10.76 3.05 7.83
CA LEU A 108 10.62 2.92 6.38
C LEU A 108 9.92 4.14 5.76
N LEU A 109 8.86 4.62 6.40
CA LEU A 109 8.19 5.85 5.98
C LEU A 109 9.13 7.06 6.04
N ALA A 110 9.91 7.22 7.11
CA ALA A 110 10.88 8.31 7.20
C ALA A 110 11.92 8.26 6.07
N ASP A 111 12.44 7.06 5.77
CA ASP A 111 13.37 6.87 4.65
C ASP A 111 12.70 7.22 3.31
N LEU A 112 11.46 6.76 3.10
CA LEU A 112 10.70 7.03 1.87
C LEU A 112 10.51 8.53 1.65
N LEU A 113 10.24 9.29 2.70
CA LEU A 113 10.10 10.74 2.64
C LEU A 113 11.42 11.46 2.35
N ASP A 114 12.55 10.97 2.89
CA ASP A 114 13.89 11.48 2.60
C ASP A 114 14.31 11.23 1.13
N ALA A 115 13.76 10.21 0.49
CA ALA A 115 14.01 9.90 -0.92
C ALA A 115 13.25 10.80 -1.90
N VAL A 116 12.30 11.60 -1.42
CA VAL A 116 11.50 12.48 -2.28
C VAL A 116 12.35 13.66 -2.76
N PRO A 117 12.44 13.92 -4.08
CA PRO A 117 13.22 15.02 -4.61
C PRO A 117 12.69 16.39 -4.16
N ASP A 118 13.60 17.36 -4.08
CA ASP A 118 13.27 18.74 -3.80
C ASP A 118 12.19 19.29 -4.75
N GLY A 119 11.37 20.19 -4.23
CA GLY A 119 10.28 20.82 -4.97
C GLY A 119 9.01 19.97 -5.07
N TYR A 120 8.98 18.81 -4.42
CA TYR A 120 7.77 18.07 -4.09
C TYR A 120 7.42 18.26 -2.60
N ASN A 121 6.13 18.29 -2.28
CA ASN A 121 5.63 18.29 -0.91
C ASN A 121 5.26 16.85 -0.52
N ALA A 122 6.01 16.27 0.42
CA ALA A 122 5.75 14.93 0.96
C ALA A 122 5.47 14.96 2.48
N THR A 123 5.07 16.11 3.02
CA THR A 123 4.75 16.21 4.45
C THR A 123 3.46 15.44 4.80
N ASN A 124 3.24 15.15 6.09
CA ASN A 124 2.09 14.40 6.62
C ASN A 124 0.76 15.14 6.37
N VAL A 125 0.33 15.16 5.12
CA VAL A 125 -0.93 15.75 4.68
C VAL A 125 -2.01 14.70 4.87
N ASN A 126 -3.03 15.08 5.63
CA ASN A 126 -4.18 14.24 5.92
C ASN A 126 -5.09 14.15 4.68
N ILE A 127 -4.69 13.36 3.68
CA ILE A 127 -5.48 13.11 2.47
C ILE A 127 -6.23 11.80 2.66
N MET A 128 -7.56 11.87 2.76
CA MET A 128 -8.40 10.68 2.75
C MET A 128 -8.58 10.17 1.32
N LEU A 129 -8.35 8.88 1.14
CA LEU A 129 -8.70 8.14 -0.07
C LEU A 129 -10.19 7.77 -0.04
N PRO A 130 -10.81 7.43 -1.19
CA PRO A 130 -12.25 7.11 -1.23
C PRO A 130 -12.63 5.89 -0.40
N ASN A 131 -11.66 5.01 -0.11
CA ASN A 131 -11.83 3.86 0.77
C ASN A 131 -11.79 4.22 2.28
N GLY A 132 -11.68 5.50 2.64
CA GLY A 132 -11.63 5.98 4.02
C GLY A 132 -10.27 5.85 4.70
N HIS A 133 -9.24 5.38 3.98
CA HIS A 133 -7.88 5.29 4.50
C HIS A 133 -7.10 6.59 4.25
N ASN A 134 -6.16 6.90 5.14
CA ASN A 134 -5.21 7.98 4.89
C ASN A 134 -4.21 7.56 3.82
N ALA A 135 -4.00 8.41 2.82
CA ALA A 135 -2.96 8.22 1.80
C ALA A 135 -1.55 8.24 2.39
N PHE A 136 -1.39 8.85 3.56
CA PHE A 136 -0.20 8.80 4.39
C PHE A 136 -0.38 7.70 5.44
N SER A 137 0.24 6.54 5.24
CA SER A 137 0.08 5.41 6.16
C SER A 137 1.27 4.46 6.11
N HIS A 138 1.46 3.68 7.16
CA HIS A 138 2.48 2.64 7.22
C HIS A 138 1.98 1.49 8.08
N GLY A 139 2.51 0.29 7.84
CA GLY A 139 2.03 -0.90 8.53
C GLY A 139 2.86 -2.13 8.23
N SER A 140 2.38 -3.26 8.73
CA SER A 140 2.96 -4.56 8.40
C SER A 140 1.86 -5.60 8.28
N GLU A 141 2.05 -6.59 7.41
CA GLU A 141 1.12 -7.69 7.25
C GLU A 141 1.83 -9.01 6.94
N LEU A 142 1.10 -10.12 7.06
CA LEU A 142 1.58 -11.43 6.61
C LEU A 142 1.04 -11.65 5.21
N LEU A 143 1.92 -11.84 4.24
CA LEU A 143 1.53 -12.20 2.88
C LEU A 143 1.06 -13.66 2.84
N ASP A 144 0.31 -14.04 1.79
CA ASP A 144 -0.12 -15.43 1.54
C ASP A 144 1.06 -16.41 1.44
N SER A 145 2.25 -15.90 1.12
CA SER A 145 3.50 -16.66 1.09
C SER A 145 4.03 -17.04 2.48
N GLY A 146 3.49 -16.46 3.55
CA GLY A 146 4.04 -16.51 4.90
C GLY A 146 5.20 -15.53 5.12
N ALA A 147 5.59 -14.76 4.10
CA ALA A 147 6.53 -13.65 4.24
C ALA A 147 5.88 -12.49 5.01
N ARG A 148 6.69 -11.71 5.74
CA ARG A 148 6.20 -10.49 6.37
C ARG A 148 6.50 -9.31 5.46
N ASP A 149 5.47 -8.53 5.17
CA ASP A 149 5.62 -7.24 4.49
C ASP A 149 5.56 -6.11 5.52
N TYR A 150 6.51 -5.18 5.41
CA TYR A 150 6.50 -3.88 6.07
C TYR A 150 6.36 -2.81 5.00
N TRP A 151 5.30 -2.02 5.08
CA TRP A 151 4.96 -1.08 4.03
C TRP A 151 4.80 0.34 4.55
N ALA A 152 5.01 1.31 3.66
CA ALA A 152 4.80 2.73 3.89
C ALA A 152 4.30 3.40 2.60
N THR A 153 3.33 4.30 2.73
CA THR A 153 2.77 5.11 1.65
C THR A 153 2.80 6.59 2.05
N ALA A 154 3.12 7.44 1.08
CA ALA A 154 3.09 8.88 1.26
C ALA A 154 2.49 9.57 0.01
N PRO A 155 1.52 10.50 0.18
CA PRO A 155 1.10 11.36 -0.89
C PRO A 155 2.19 12.36 -1.21
N ILE A 156 2.35 12.65 -2.50
CA ILE A 156 3.32 13.63 -2.97
C ILE A 156 2.60 14.70 -3.80
N GLY A 157 2.78 15.96 -3.41
CA GLY A 157 2.19 17.13 -4.05
C GLY A 157 3.20 17.98 -4.81
N LYS A 158 2.81 18.54 -5.96
CA LYS A 158 3.57 19.60 -6.65
C LYS A 158 2.61 20.52 -7.40
N SER A 159 2.70 21.83 -7.15
CA SER A 159 1.86 22.84 -7.80
C SER A 159 0.36 22.54 -7.72
N GLY A 160 -0.13 22.10 -6.55
CA GLY A 160 -1.54 21.76 -6.31
C GLY A 160 -2.01 20.42 -6.92
N ARG A 161 -1.10 19.65 -7.52
CA ARG A 161 -1.37 18.32 -8.09
C ARG A 161 -0.76 17.23 -7.21
N TRP A 162 -1.37 16.04 -7.17
CA TRP A 162 -1.09 15.00 -6.20
C TRP A 162 -0.92 13.62 -6.84
N GLY A 163 0.06 12.88 -6.35
CA GLY A 163 0.29 11.46 -6.62
C GLY A 163 0.76 10.78 -5.34
N GLY A 164 1.42 9.64 -5.43
CA GLY A 164 1.92 8.93 -4.26
C GLY A 164 3.19 8.14 -4.52
N VAL A 165 3.93 7.90 -3.46
CA VAL A 165 5.03 6.92 -3.40
C VAL A 165 4.71 5.88 -2.36
N GLU A 166 5.29 4.70 -2.56
CA GLU A 166 5.05 3.53 -1.73
C GLU A 166 6.36 2.73 -1.62
N ALA A 167 6.58 2.12 -0.46
CA ALA A 167 7.71 1.25 -0.22
C ALA A 167 7.26 0.02 0.56
N HIS A 168 7.81 -1.13 0.20
CA HIS A 168 7.62 -2.41 0.86
C HIS A 168 8.96 -3.06 1.15
N VAL A 169 9.07 -3.69 2.30
CA VAL A 169 10.21 -4.50 2.72
C VAL A 169 9.68 -5.87 3.09
N VAL A 170 10.00 -6.86 2.28
CA VAL A 170 9.47 -8.22 2.41
C VAL A 170 10.55 -9.15 2.92
N ASP A 171 10.34 -9.66 4.14
CA ASP A 171 11.21 -10.62 4.80
C ASP A 171 10.76 -12.06 4.55
N GLY A 172 11.73 -12.97 4.34
CA GLY A 172 11.45 -14.39 4.15
C GLY A 172 10.92 -14.74 2.75
N ALA A 173 11.10 -13.84 1.78
CA ALA A 173 10.65 -14.04 0.41
C ALA A 173 11.54 -15.05 -0.34
N ALA A 174 11.22 -16.34 -0.24
CA ALA A 174 11.93 -17.41 -0.98
C ALA A 174 11.54 -17.53 -2.48
N ARG A 175 10.58 -16.72 -2.94
CA ARG A 175 10.00 -16.79 -4.30
C ARG A 175 10.82 -15.98 -5.31
N ASP A 176 10.54 -16.12 -6.61
CA ASP A 176 11.09 -15.22 -7.62
C ASP A 176 10.65 -13.77 -7.38
N LEU A 177 11.47 -12.81 -7.80
CA LEU A 177 11.25 -11.38 -7.52
C LEU A 177 9.91 -10.88 -8.12
N CYS A 178 9.50 -11.42 -9.27
CA CYS A 178 8.22 -11.08 -9.89
C CYS A 178 7.02 -11.59 -9.08
N ALA A 179 7.11 -12.79 -8.50
CA ALA A 179 6.08 -13.31 -7.62
C ALA A 179 5.95 -12.46 -6.34
N VAL A 180 7.06 -12.03 -5.75
CA VAL A 180 7.03 -11.13 -4.58
C VAL A 180 6.32 -9.82 -4.93
N VAL A 181 6.72 -9.21 -6.05
CA VAL A 181 6.07 -7.97 -6.50
C VAL A 181 4.58 -8.18 -6.73
N LYS A 182 4.14 -9.29 -7.33
CA LYS A 182 2.71 -9.61 -7.53
C LYS A 182 1.95 -9.86 -6.23
N ASP A 183 2.58 -10.43 -5.21
CA ASP A 183 1.96 -10.63 -3.90
C ASP A 183 1.71 -9.27 -3.21
N VAL A 184 2.64 -8.32 -3.39
CA VAL A 184 2.59 -6.98 -2.81
C VAL A 184 1.65 -6.05 -3.59
N ILE A 185 1.80 -5.97 -4.91
CA ILE A 185 0.98 -5.12 -5.76
C ILE A 185 -0.36 -5.84 -6.01
N SER A 186 -1.34 -5.55 -5.15
CA SER A 186 -2.70 -6.15 -5.21
C SER A 186 -3.44 -5.90 -6.55
N HIS A 187 -2.86 -5.14 -7.47
CA HIS A 187 -3.38 -4.82 -8.79
C HIS A 187 -2.75 -5.74 -9.85
N GLY A 188 -3.41 -6.86 -10.10
CA GLY A 188 -3.01 -7.86 -11.08
C GLY A 188 -2.90 -7.30 -12.49
N GLY A 189 -1.88 -7.76 -13.22
CA GLY A 189 -1.78 -7.62 -14.68
C GLY A 189 -0.47 -7.05 -15.19
N ALA A 190 0.42 -6.60 -14.31
CA ALA A 190 1.59 -5.88 -14.77
C ALA A 190 2.70 -6.81 -15.28
N ASN A 191 3.25 -6.49 -16.45
CA ASN A 191 4.36 -7.19 -17.07
C ASN A 191 5.60 -6.98 -16.20
N CYS A 192 6.00 -8.03 -15.49
CA CYS A 192 7.23 -8.03 -14.72
C CYS A 192 8.40 -8.33 -15.64
N ALA A 193 9.32 -7.38 -15.78
CA ALA A 193 10.56 -7.56 -16.51
C ALA A 193 11.75 -7.33 -15.57
N VAL A 194 12.71 -8.25 -15.61
CA VAL A 194 14.01 -8.05 -14.96
C VAL A 194 14.87 -7.20 -15.90
N ALA A 195 15.47 -6.14 -15.36
CA ALA A 195 16.43 -5.31 -16.06
C ALA A 195 17.67 -5.09 -15.19
N ASP A 196 18.82 -4.91 -15.83
CA ASP A 196 20.05 -4.54 -15.15
C ASP A 196 20.16 -3.02 -15.10
N VAL A 197 20.22 -2.47 -13.88
CA VAL A 197 20.45 -1.04 -13.64
C VAL A 197 21.70 -0.90 -12.78
N GLY A 198 22.78 -0.36 -13.37
CA GLY A 198 24.02 -0.10 -12.65
C GLY A 198 24.59 -1.32 -11.92
N SER A 199 24.73 -2.45 -12.62
CA SER A 199 25.17 -3.77 -12.11
C SER A 199 24.23 -4.50 -11.14
N LYS A 200 23.05 -3.93 -10.87
CA LYS A 200 22.04 -4.58 -10.01
C LYS A 200 20.86 -5.05 -10.85
N ALA A 201 20.49 -6.32 -10.66
CA ALA A 201 19.24 -6.84 -11.18
C ALA A 201 18.07 -6.22 -10.40
N VAL A 202 17.20 -5.54 -11.13
CA VAL A 202 15.95 -4.99 -10.60
C VAL A 202 14.78 -5.47 -11.44
N VAL A 203 13.64 -5.61 -10.81
CA VAL A 203 12.38 -5.82 -11.52
C VAL A 203 11.74 -4.46 -11.75
N LEU A 204 11.44 -4.14 -13.01
CA LEU A 204 10.58 -3.02 -13.36
C LEU A 204 9.20 -3.53 -13.69
N VAL A 205 8.23 -2.89 -13.08
CA VAL A 205 6.81 -3.07 -13.40
C VAL A 205 6.25 -1.71 -13.73
N ASN A 206 5.67 -1.57 -14.91
CA ASN A 206 5.22 -0.28 -15.40
C ASN A 206 3.83 -0.42 -16.02
N ASP A 207 2.93 0.46 -15.62
CA ASP A 207 1.68 0.71 -16.33
C ASP A 207 1.53 2.22 -16.59
N ARG A 208 0.35 2.67 -17.06
CA ARG A 208 0.14 4.09 -17.38
C ARG A 208 0.22 5.02 -16.17
N VAL A 209 -0.17 4.54 -14.98
CA VAL A 209 -0.36 5.35 -13.79
C VAL A 209 0.58 4.98 -12.65
N GLN A 210 1.18 3.79 -12.67
CA GLN A 210 2.09 3.26 -11.67
C GLN A 210 3.44 2.83 -12.25
N GLN A 211 4.47 2.95 -11.42
CA GLN A 211 5.79 2.39 -11.65
C GLN A 211 6.28 1.71 -10.40
N TRP A 212 6.90 0.56 -10.57
CA TRP A 212 7.55 -0.16 -9.49
C TRP A 212 8.96 -0.56 -9.87
N VAL A 213 9.84 -0.55 -8.87
CA VAL A 213 11.19 -1.10 -8.91
C VAL A 213 11.34 -2.03 -7.71
N ALA A 214 11.79 -3.25 -7.92
CA ALA A 214 12.11 -4.17 -6.84
C ALA A 214 13.54 -4.66 -6.91
N HIS A 215 14.15 -4.87 -5.74
CA HIS A 215 15.50 -5.41 -5.61
C HIS A 215 15.55 -6.45 -4.49
N ARG A 216 16.32 -7.51 -4.70
CA ARG A 216 16.62 -8.51 -3.69
C ARG A 216 18.02 -8.29 -3.13
N HIS A 217 18.11 -8.13 -1.83
CA HIS A 217 19.38 -8.05 -1.10
C HIS A 217 19.95 -9.45 -0.82
N ASP A 218 21.25 -9.51 -0.52
CA ASP A 218 21.97 -10.76 -0.24
C ASP A 218 21.43 -11.54 0.97
N ASN A 219 20.80 -10.83 1.92
CA ASN A 219 20.14 -11.43 3.09
C ASN A 219 18.74 -12.01 2.76
N GLY A 220 18.33 -11.99 1.48
CA GLY A 220 17.04 -12.51 1.03
C GLY A 220 15.88 -11.55 1.18
N VAL A 221 16.07 -10.37 1.80
CA VAL A 221 15.05 -9.31 1.89
C VAL A 221 14.80 -8.72 0.52
N VAL A 222 13.53 -8.50 0.19
CA VAL A 222 13.12 -7.83 -1.04
C VAL A 222 12.58 -6.45 -0.71
N VAL A 223 13.13 -5.42 -1.34
CA VAL A 223 12.61 -4.05 -1.24
C VAL A 223 11.89 -3.72 -2.53
N VAL A 224 10.65 -3.26 -2.44
CA VAL A 224 9.80 -2.86 -3.58
C VAL A 224 9.41 -1.40 -3.41
N ILE A 225 9.70 -0.57 -4.40
CA ILE A 225 9.36 0.85 -4.41
C ILE A 225 8.38 1.11 -5.51
N GLY A 226 7.28 1.76 -5.16
CA GLY A 226 6.19 2.15 -6.04
C GLY A 226 6.05 3.65 -6.13
N GLN A 227 5.54 4.12 -7.25
CA GLN A 227 5.03 5.48 -7.37
C GLN A 227 3.85 5.51 -8.34
N ARG A 228 2.98 6.50 -8.13
CA ARG A 228 1.82 6.76 -8.98
C ARG A 228 1.59 8.24 -9.19
N THR A 229 1.07 8.60 -10.37
CA THR A 229 0.77 10.00 -10.71
C THR A 229 -0.56 10.49 -10.16
N ASP A 230 -1.44 9.59 -9.73
CA ASP A 230 -2.73 9.93 -9.13
C ASP A 230 -2.88 9.25 -7.76
N LEU A 231 -3.75 9.78 -6.90
CA LEU A 231 -4.09 9.16 -5.61
C LEU A 231 -5.33 8.27 -5.67
N GLY A 232 -6.00 8.15 -6.83
CA GLY A 232 -7.30 7.49 -6.94
C GLY A 232 -8.43 8.24 -6.24
N ASN A 233 -8.34 9.57 -6.12
CA ASN A 233 -9.38 10.46 -5.58
C ASN A 233 -9.61 11.64 -6.55
N ASP A 234 -10.48 12.59 -6.17
CA ASP A 234 -10.83 13.75 -7.01
C ASP A 234 -9.73 14.84 -7.04
N LEU A 235 -8.55 14.60 -6.48
CA LEU A 235 -7.45 15.56 -6.54
C LEU A 235 -6.81 15.55 -7.93
N PRO A 236 -6.38 16.72 -8.45
CA PRO A 236 -5.69 16.78 -9.74
C PRO A 236 -4.42 15.90 -9.72
N PRO A 237 -4.23 14.96 -10.67
CA PRO A 237 -3.08 14.06 -10.67
C PRO A 237 -1.79 14.83 -11.00
N LEU A 238 -0.63 14.39 -10.54
CA LEU A 238 0.68 14.91 -10.96
C LEU A 238 0.85 14.84 -12.48
N GLY A 239 1.54 15.83 -13.06
CA GLY A 239 1.85 15.84 -14.49
C GLY A 239 2.97 14.89 -14.92
N GLN A 240 3.77 14.43 -13.95
CA GLN A 240 4.88 13.53 -14.15
C GLN A 240 5.15 12.74 -12.87
N ARG A 241 5.87 11.62 -13.00
CA ARG A 241 6.29 10.81 -11.86
C ARG A 241 7.29 11.56 -10.97
N PRO A 242 7.17 11.48 -9.63
CA PRO A 242 8.06 12.18 -8.72
C PRO A 242 9.49 11.62 -8.70
N LEU A 243 9.67 10.31 -8.85
CA LEU A 243 10.96 9.63 -8.80
C LEU A 243 11.40 9.18 -10.20
N THR A 244 12.70 9.27 -10.48
CA THR A 244 13.28 8.57 -11.63
C THR A 244 13.47 7.08 -11.33
N VAL A 245 13.66 6.26 -12.35
CA VAL A 245 14.02 4.83 -12.16
C VAL A 245 15.31 4.70 -11.37
N ASP A 246 16.27 5.59 -11.58
CA ASP A 246 17.55 5.60 -10.86
C ASP A 246 17.36 5.94 -9.39
N ASP A 247 16.46 6.89 -9.05
CA ASP A 247 16.14 7.22 -7.66
C ASP A 247 15.47 6.03 -6.95
N MET A 248 14.48 5.40 -7.60
CA MET A 248 13.81 4.20 -7.08
C MET A 248 14.79 3.04 -6.91
N THR A 249 15.71 2.83 -7.86
CA THR A 249 16.74 1.79 -7.79
C THR A 249 17.75 2.08 -6.68
N ARG A 250 18.19 3.34 -6.56
CA ARG A 250 19.08 3.75 -5.47
C ARG A 250 18.44 3.46 -4.13
N PHE A 251 17.16 3.80 -3.97
CA PHE A 251 16.42 3.52 -2.75
C PHE A 251 16.22 2.03 -2.50
N ALA A 252 15.72 1.27 -3.48
CA ALA A 252 15.50 -0.17 -3.36
C ALA A 252 16.77 -0.97 -3.04
N THR A 253 17.95 -0.39 -3.27
CA THR A 253 19.23 -1.06 -3.07
C THR A 253 20.03 -0.52 -1.86
N LYS A 254 19.44 0.39 -1.08
CA LYS A 254 19.99 0.88 0.19
C LYS A 254 20.06 -0.25 1.23
N SER A 255 21.27 -0.61 1.66
CA SER A 255 21.50 -1.77 2.54
C SER A 255 20.96 -1.61 3.97
N ASP A 256 20.73 -0.38 4.42
CA ASP A 256 20.16 -0.05 5.73
C ASP A 256 18.64 -0.30 5.77
N ILE A 257 17.94 -0.11 4.65
CA ILE A 257 16.51 -0.43 4.55
C ILE A 257 16.27 -1.93 4.75
N ALA A 258 17.15 -2.78 4.22
CA ALA A 258 17.06 -4.23 4.36
C ALA A 258 17.47 -4.78 5.74
N ARG A 259 17.99 -3.93 6.64
CA ARG A 259 18.53 -4.32 7.96
C ARG A 259 17.71 -3.81 9.14
N LYS A 260 16.93 -2.75 8.95
CA LYS A 260 15.88 -2.33 9.87
C LYS A 260 14.81 -3.40 9.88
#